data_AF-A0AAE0KFK1-F1
#
_entry.id   AF-A0AAE0KFK1-F1
#
_cell.length_a   1.000
_cell.length_b   1.000
_cell.length_c   1.000
_cell.angle_alpha   90.00
_cell.angle_beta   90.00
_cell.angle_gamma   90.00
#
_symmetry.space_group_name_H-M   'P 1'
#
loop_
_entity.id
_entity.type
_entity.pdbx_description
1 polymer ?
#
loop_
_entity_poly.entity_id
_entity_poly.type
_entity_poly.pdbx_seq_one_letter_code
_entity_poly.pdbx_strand_id
1 'polypeptide(L)'
;SVEAPRLCRDCRELDLPRAFAEADEFFDANWDLVLGLRQRNSPSFTGLQVATLGTRIVPDEKAACQLCRFLWDVRAGDAADDGYHLRSFPSFWALPFIKLSSGAIRSNHRRAPSSVLAVVPAHLSDQGEIRARLLGHGSVIFRAPASVTNPRFVTARPIAPIADLGLVSDWIAFCAKNHGPGCLETKGGRGKRSKTVAGFRLLDCATRLVVEASVRQRFVALSYVWGAPGGTADAAALLRWPKVVEDAIAVTEALGLRYLWVDRYCIDQDNAKEKHQQISNMHIIYQQAQLTIVAAAGSDSNYGLPGVSRLRETLPSVSVSGLDLLAVPQDAYKSIRESTWWERGWTYQEGVLSRRRVVFTEHQIYFECGAMVGYECFQLPPSAFHSPSLLNQERFIRGGLLSGFSGVESRGASSFRQTTSAHKDVRDVAASHIRNYSHRKLSYNTDVFNAIQGILTSLQIHTVLGIILPSSPAGLFPGSSTPPAETRRDLCAGLVSWWHESPHAIRIPEFPSWSWVGWRGNV
;
A
#
# COMPACT_ATOMS: atom_id res chain seq x y z
N SER A 1 -16.62 37.09 -2.86
CA SER A 1 -15.83 37.61 -1.74
C SER A 1 -15.64 36.48 -0.74
N VAL A 2 -14.42 35.96 -0.58
CA VAL A 2 -14.14 34.98 0.48
C VAL A 2 -14.09 35.76 1.78
N GLU A 3 -14.99 35.48 2.73
CA GLU A 3 -14.94 36.11 4.05
C GLU A 3 -13.58 35.81 4.71
N ALA A 4 -12.91 36.84 5.24
CA ALA A 4 -11.67 36.64 5.97
C ALA A 4 -11.92 35.71 7.17
N PRO A 5 -11.00 34.78 7.46
CA PRO A 5 -11.18 33.81 8.53
C PRO A 5 -11.42 34.54 9.86
N ARG A 6 -12.42 34.09 10.63
CA ARG A 6 -12.66 34.61 11.98
C ARG A 6 -11.54 34.11 12.89
N LEU A 7 -10.60 35.00 13.23
CA LEU A 7 -9.46 34.72 14.10
C LEU A 7 -9.59 35.45 15.44
N CYS A 8 -9.28 34.75 16.54
CA CYS A 8 -9.07 35.37 17.85
C CYS A 8 -7.77 36.17 17.89
N ARG A 9 -7.56 36.98 18.94
CA ARG A 9 -6.36 37.81 19.10
C ARG A 9 -5.06 37.01 18.99
N ASP A 10 -4.94 35.92 19.75
CA ASP A 10 -3.72 35.09 19.75
C ASP A 10 -3.42 34.48 18.37
N CYS A 11 -4.45 34.08 17.62
CA CYS A 11 -4.27 33.51 16.28
C CYS A 11 -3.88 34.56 15.24
N ARG A 12 -4.18 35.85 15.47
CA ARG A 12 -3.69 36.95 14.61
C ARG A 12 -2.22 37.25 14.86
N GLU A 13 -1.75 37.00 16.08
CA GLU A 13 -0.34 37.19 16.47
C GLU A 13 0.55 36.00 16.05
N LEU A 14 -0.04 34.86 15.66
CA LEU A 14 0.69 33.68 15.19
C LEU A 14 1.16 33.87 13.72
N ASP A 15 2.42 34.23 13.55
CA ASP A 15 3.05 34.39 12.23
C ASP A 15 3.45 33.04 11.61
N LEU A 16 2.48 32.34 11.03
CA LEU A 16 2.69 31.07 10.33
C LEU A 16 3.61 31.16 9.10
N PRO A 17 3.54 32.20 8.24
CA PRO A 17 4.51 32.40 7.16
C PRO A 17 5.95 32.42 7.66
N ARG A 18 6.22 33.17 8.72
CA ARG A 18 7.55 33.22 9.33
C ARG A 18 7.95 31.87 9.94
N ALA A 19 7.03 31.17 10.62
CA ALA A 19 7.31 29.84 11.18
C ALA A 19 7.75 28.82 10.12
N PHE A 20 7.11 28.83 8.94
CA PHE A 20 7.53 27.99 7.81
C PHE A 20 8.89 28.41 7.25
N ALA A 21 9.13 29.72 7.11
CA ALA A 21 10.40 30.25 6.58
C ALA A 21 11.59 29.92 7.50
N GLU A 22 11.45 30.15 8.82
CA GLU A 22 12.46 29.82 9.82
C GLU A 22 12.76 28.32 9.85
N ALA A 23 11.73 27.48 9.70
CA ALA A 23 11.92 26.04 9.63
C ALA A 23 12.63 25.59 8.35
N ASP A 24 12.24 26.13 7.19
CA ASP A 24 12.90 25.84 5.91
C ASP A 24 14.39 26.23 5.98
N GLU A 25 14.69 27.44 6.47
CA GLU A 25 16.07 27.92 6.63
C GLU A 25 16.87 27.07 7.63
N PHE A 26 16.26 26.69 8.76
CA PHE A 26 16.89 25.79 9.74
C PHE A 26 17.25 24.44 9.12
N PHE A 27 16.34 23.81 8.38
CA PHE A 27 16.60 22.48 7.78
C PHE A 27 17.60 22.55 6.63
N ASP A 28 17.64 23.65 5.88
CA ASP A 28 18.65 23.88 4.84
C ASP A 28 20.04 24.13 5.44
N ALA A 29 20.13 24.92 6.51
CA ALA A 29 21.39 25.18 7.21
C ALA A 29 21.93 23.94 7.95
N ASN A 30 21.03 23.08 8.47
CA ASN A 30 21.37 21.89 9.24
C ASN A 30 21.19 20.60 8.44
N TRP A 31 21.58 20.60 7.17
CA TRP A 31 21.34 19.47 6.27
C TRP A 31 21.96 18.15 6.75
N ASP A 32 23.10 18.19 7.45
CA ASP A 32 23.72 16.98 8.03
C ASP A 32 22.87 16.34 9.13
N LEU A 33 22.21 17.15 9.98
CA LEU A 33 21.22 16.66 10.93
C LEU A 33 20.08 15.97 10.19
N VAL A 34 19.56 16.62 9.15
CA VAL A 34 18.45 16.11 8.32
C VAL A 34 18.81 14.79 7.64
N LEU A 35 20.04 14.65 7.14
CA LEU A 35 20.56 13.38 6.62
C LEU A 35 20.69 12.33 7.73
N GLY A 36 21.17 12.73 8.91
CA GLY A 36 21.24 11.91 10.11
C GLY A 36 19.88 11.36 10.53
N LEU A 37 18.81 12.16 10.43
CA LEU A 37 17.41 11.78 10.74
C LEU A 37 16.84 10.67 9.86
N ARG A 38 17.49 10.32 8.76
CA ARG A 38 17.12 9.18 7.91
C ARG A 38 17.63 7.84 8.46
N GLN A 39 18.60 7.87 9.36
CA GLN A 39 19.20 6.67 9.91
C GLN A 39 18.32 6.07 11.01
N ARG A 40 18.49 4.79 11.30
CA ARG A 40 17.66 4.11 12.31
C ARG A 40 18.00 4.51 13.75
N ASN A 41 19.20 5.05 13.97
CA ASN A 41 19.76 5.45 15.27
C ASN A 41 20.04 6.97 15.31
N SER A 42 19.19 7.76 14.67
CA SER A 42 19.34 9.22 14.67
C SER A 42 19.30 9.79 16.10
N PRO A 43 19.92 10.96 16.33
CA PRO A 43 19.72 11.68 17.58
C PRO A 43 18.23 11.97 17.81
N SER A 44 17.83 12.01 19.08
CA SER A 44 16.47 12.28 19.53
C SER A 44 16.00 13.64 19.01
N PHE A 45 15.23 13.63 17.92
CA PHE A 45 14.68 14.85 17.32
C PHE A 45 13.17 14.89 17.50
N THR A 46 12.72 15.85 18.29
CA THR A 46 11.31 16.01 18.69
C THR A 46 10.59 17.10 17.92
N GLY A 47 11.23 17.66 16.88
CA GLY A 47 10.74 18.76 16.06
C GLY A 47 11.30 20.11 16.49
N LEU A 48 11.43 21.04 15.54
CA LEU A 48 11.78 22.43 15.83
C LEU A 48 10.54 23.13 16.38
N GLN A 49 10.54 23.56 17.63
CA GLN A 49 9.42 24.32 18.18
C GLN A 49 9.37 25.72 17.54
N VAL A 50 8.29 26.01 16.81
CA VAL A 50 8.07 27.30 16.14
C VAL A 50 7.10 28.20 16.89
N ALA A 51 6.21 27.62 17.71
CA ALA A 51 5.35 28.40 18.61
C ALA A 51 4.85 27.58 19.81
N THR A 52 4.54 28.26 20.90
CA THR A 52 3.83 27.69 22.06
C THR A 52 2.34 27.99 21.94
N LEU A 53 1.50 26.94 21.98
CA LEU A 53 0.05 27.07 21.96
C LEU A 53 -0.54 27.01 23.37
N GLY A 54 0.02 26.23 24.30
CA GLY A 54 -0.57 26.01 25.63
C GLY A 54 -1.96 25.36 25.52
N THR A 55 -2.86 25.63 26.47
CA THR A 55 -4.26 25.16 26.45
C THR A 55 -5.17 25.99 25.55
N ARG A 56 -4.60 26.97 24.82
CA ARG A 56 -5.38 27.99 24.12
C ARG A 56 -6.17 27.49 22.92
N ILE A 57 -5.97 26.26 22.44
CA ILE A 57 -6.71 25.71 21.30
C ILE A 57 -7.92 24.86 21.73
N VAL A 58 -8.17 24.74 23.04
CA VAL A 58 -9.28 23.95 23.60
C VAL A 58 -10.63 24.59 23.21
N PRO A 59 -11.66 23.81 22.80
CA PRO A 59 -12.85 24.33 22.13
C PRO A 59 -13.76 25.28 22.92
N ASP A 60 -13.77 25.22 24.26
CA ASP A 60 -14.78 25.92 25.08
C ASP A 60 -14.67 27.46 25.04
N GLU A 61 -13.47 28.02 24.89
CA GLU A 61 -13.28 29.48 24.80
C GLU A 61 -13.18 30.00 23.36
N LYS A 62 -12.99 29.11 22.38
CA LYS A 62 -12.59 29.46 21.01
C LYS A 62 -13.44 28.83 19.92
N ALA A 63 -14.65 28.44 20.28
CA ALA A 63 -15.64 27.95 19.36
C ALA A 63 -15.86 28.90 18.16
N ALA A 64 -15.50 30.18 18.15
CA ALA A 64 -15.61 31.05 16.96
C ALA A 64 -14.35 31.16 16.08
N CYS A 65 -13.17 30.75 16.57
CA CYS A 65 -11.89 30.92 15.87
C CYS A 65 -11.60 29.76 14.94
N GLN A 66 -11.55 30.01 13.63
CA GLN A 66 -11.33 28.96 12.62
C GLN A 66 -9.97 28.28 12.75
N LEU A 67 -8.90 29.05 13.01
CA LEU A 67 -7.55 28.48 13.17
C LEU A 67 -7.42 27.65 14.46
N CYS A 68 -8.06 28.04 15.56
CA CYS A 68 -8.04 27.25 16.79
C CYS A 68 -8.75 25.90 16.59
N ARG A 69 -9.94 25.90 15.97
CA ARG A 69 -10.64 24.66 15.62
C ARG A 69 -9.78 23.77 14.71
N PHE A 70 -9.18 24.35 13.66
CA PHE A 70 -8.29 23.60 12.77
C PHE A 70 -7.11 22.97 13.53
N LEU A 71 -6.39 23.74 14.35
CA LEU A 71 -5.25 23.24 15.14
C LEU A 71 -5.68 22.19 16.17
N TRP A 72 -6.89 22.31 16.72
CA TRP A 72 -7.47 21.33 17.63
C TRP A 72 -7.80 20.01 16.90
N ASP A 73 -8.40 20.08 15.72
CA ASP A 73 -8.81 18.92 14.94
C ASP A 73 -7.59 18.12 14.44
N VAL A 74 -6.48 18.79 14.15
CA VAL A 74 -5.24 18.15 13.65
C VAL A 74 -4.22 17.81 14.74
N ARG A 75 -4.59 17.88 16.02
CA ARG A 75 -3.66 17.60 17.13
C ARG A 75 -3.20 16.14 17.15
N ALA A 76 -1.94 15.92 17.55
CA ALA A 76 -1.34 14.58 17.66
C ALA A 76 -1.75 13.84 18.95
N GLY A 77 -3.00 14.01 19.39
CA GLY A 77 -3.54 13.45 20.64
C GLY A 77 -3.79 14.50 21.72
N ASP A 78 -4.29 14.03 22.87
CA ASP A 78 -4.67 14.90 23.96
C ASP A 78 -3.47 15.32 24.81
N ALA A 79 -3.46 16.57 25.23
CA ALA A 79 -2.46 17.13 26.14
C ALA A 79 -2.92 17.01 27.59
N ALA A 80 -1.95 17.03 28.51
CA ALA A 80 -2.22 17.22 29.93
C ALA A 80 -2.35 18.75 30.20
N ASP A 81 -2.15 19.17 31.45
CA ASP A 81 -2.27 20.57 31.87
C ASP A 81 -1.26 21.52 31.20
N ASP A 82 -0.22 20.96 30.56
CA ASP A 82 0.86 21.67 29.87
C ASP A 82 0.50 22.16 28.46
N GLY A 83 -0.60 21.67 27.90
CA GLY A 83 -1.12 22.10 26.60
C GLY A 83 -0.26 21.68 25.41
N TYR A 84 -0.20 22.52 24.37
CA TYR A 84 0.35 22.15 23.07
C TYR A 84 1.51 23.05 22.60
N HIS A 85 2.41 22.47 21.82
CA HIS A 85 3.39 23.19 21.01
C HIS A 85 3.11 22.99 19.52
N LEU A 86 3.41 24.02 18.73
CA LEU A 86 3.50 23.92 17.28
C LEU A 86 4.94 23.63 16.93
N ARG A 87 5.20 22.43 16.38
CA ARG A 87 6.54 21.97 16.01
C ARG A 87 6.65 21.74 14.51
N SER A 88 7.81 22.02 13.96
CA SER A 88 8.15 21.82 12.56
C SER A 88 9.06 20.62 12.36
N PHE A 89 8.83 19.90 11.27
CA PHE A 89 9.54 18.68 10.92
C PHE A 89 9.89 18.67 9.42
N PRO A 90 10.96 17.98 9.01
CA PRO A 90 11.16 17.65 7.61
C PRO A 90 10.05 16.70 7.12
N SER A 91 9.47 16.96 5.95
CA SER A 91 8.34 16.19 5.40
C SER A 91 8.59 14.67 5.34
N PHE A 92 9.79 14.23 4.94
CA PHE A 92 10.13 12.79 4.89
C PHE A 92 10.24 12.14 6.28
N TRP A 93 10.52 12.92 7.33
CA TRP A 93 10.64 12.41 8.69
C TRP A 93 9.25 12.21 9.30
N ALA A 94 8.42 13.25 9.17
CA ALA A 94 7.03 13.23 9.61
C ALA A 94 6.21 12.19 8.84
N LEU A 95 6.54 11.94 7.58
CA LEU A 95 5.86 11.00 6.68
C LEU A 95 6.87 10.06 5.99
N PRO A 96 7.41 9.05 6.70
CA PRO A 96 8.44 8.17 6.17
C PRO A 96 7.95 7.22 5.07
N PHE A 97 6.64 7.11 4.91
CA PHE A 97 6.01 6.41 3.80
C PHE A 97 6.14 7.19 2.49
N ILE A 98 6.43 8.51 2.54
CA ILE A 98 7.00 9.24 1.40
C ILE A 98 8.46 8.77 1.25
N LYS A 99 8.64 7.53 0.83
CA LYS A 99 9.91 7.03 0.31
C LYS A 99 10.12 7.68 -1.06
N LEU A 100 10.49 8.96 -1.05
CA LEU A 100 11.18 9.55 -2.20
C LEU A 100 12.33 8.61 -2.49
N SER A 101 12.32 8.03 -3.68
CA SER A 101 13.27 6.97 -4.01
C SER A 101 14.68 7.47 -3.73
N SER A 102 15.45 6.66 -3.01
CA SER A 102 16.82 7.00 -2.62
C SER A 102 17.68 7.32 -3.85
N GLY A 103 17.32 6.84 -5.04
CA GLY A 103 17.89 7.22 -6.33
C GLY A 103 17.51 8.63 -6.80
N ALA A 104 16.23 9.03 -6.77
CA ALA A 104 15.79 10.35 -7.23
C ALA A 104 16.34 11.51 -6.37
N ILE A 105 16.66 11.26 -5.10
CA ILE A 105 17.32 12.24 -4.23
C ILE A 105 18.85 12.21 -4.39
N ARG A 106 19.45 11.04 -4.68
CA ARG A 106 20.92 10.93 -4.78
C ARG A 106 21.48 11.40 -6.12
N SER A 107 20.73 11.25 -7.21
CA SER A 107 21.35 11.27 -8.54
C SER A 107 21.02 12.46 -9.43
N ASN A 108 20.44 13.58 -8.96
CA ASN A 108 20.59 14.86 -9.70
C ASN A 108 20.18 16.17 -9.02
N HIS A 109 19.46 16.20 -7.89
CA HIS A 109 19.22 17.47 -7.19
C HIS A 109 19.11 17.26 -5.68
N ARG A 110 19.86 18.02 -4.88
CA ARG A 110 19.59 18.22 -3.45
C ARG A 110 18.15 18.72 -3.31
N ARG A 111 17.19 17.82 -3.07
CA ARG A 111 15.83 18.21 -2.68
C ARG A 111 15.87 18.59 -1.20
N ALA A 112 15.76 19.88 -0.91
CA ALA A 112 15.43 20.35 0.43
C ALA A 112 14.09 19.73 0.85
N PRO A 113 13.93 19.26 2.09
CA PRO A 113 12.68 18.70 2.53
C PRO A 113 11.74 19.85 2.86
N SER A 114 10.49 19.81 2.40
CA SER A 114 9.50 20.77 2.88
C SER A 114 9.38 20.70 4.39
N SER A 115 9.41 21.84 5.06
CA SER A 115 8.95 21.92 6.44
C SER A 115 7.44 21.66 6.50
N VAL A 116 7.04 20.86 7.48
CA VAL A 116 5.64 20.58 7.81
C VAL A 116 5.43 20.89 9.28
N LEU A 117 4.24 21.37 9.63
CA LEU A 117 3.92 21.69 11.02
C LEU A 117 3.06 20.59 11.63
N ALA A 118 3.16 20.40 12.94
CA ALA A 118 2.26 19.55 13.70
C ALA A 118 1.99 20.14 15.08
N VAL A 119 0.78 19.90 15.57
CA VAL A 119 0.34 20.28 16.92
C VAL A 119 0.62 19.11 17.85
N VAL A 120 1.62 19.26 18.72
CA VAL A 120 2.14 18.18 19.57
C VAL A 120 1.93 18.54 21.04
N PRO A 121 1.38 17.65 21.88
CA PRO A 121 1.34 17.85 23.33
C PRO A 121 2.72 18.20 23.92
N ALA A 122 2.77 19.13 24.86
CA ALA A 122 4.02 19.71 25.32
C ALA A 122 4.95 18.70 26.02
N HIS A 123 4.40 17.78 26.82
CA HIS A 123 5.09 16.73 27.55
C HIS A 123 5.72 15.68 26.65
N LEU A 124 5.27 15.56 25.40
CA LEU A 124 5.82 14.57 24.48
C LEU A 124 7.25 14.95 24.09
N SER A 125 8.16 14.16 24.62
CA SER A 125 9.60 14.21 24.41
C SER A 125 10.15 12.93 23.78
N ASP A 126 9.38 11.83 23.78
CA ASP A 126 9.77 10.61 23.10
C ASP A 126 9.57 10.74 21.58
N GLN A 127 10.66 10.55 20.84
CA GLN A 127 10.66 10.67 19.39
C GLN A 127 9.79 9.61 18.71
N GLY A 128 9.80 8.39 19.22
CA GLY A 128 9.05 7.26 18.66
C GLY A 128 7.55 7.47 18.79
N GLU A 129 7.12 7.92 19.97
CA GLU A 129 5.74 8.23 20.28
C GLU A 129 5.22 9.40 19.44
N ILE A 130 5.93 10.53 19.38
CA ILE A 130 5.56 11.67 18.53
C ILE A 130 5.33 11.18 17.10
N ARG A 131 6.30 10.45 16.55
CA ARG A 131 6.25 9.96 15.18
C ARG A 131 5.07 9.00 14.97
N ALA A 132 4.81 8.08 15.89
CA ALA A 132 3.68 7.16 15.80
C ALA A 132 2.34 7.90 15.80
N ARG A 133 2.20 8.94 16.63
CA ARG A 133 0.98 9.75 16.70
C ARG A 133 0.75 10.60 15.44
N LEU A 134 1.80 11.23 14.91
CA LEU A 134 1.72 11.98 13.64
C LEU A 134 1.24 11.12 12.48
N LEU A 135 1.75 9.88 12.38
CA LEU A 135 1.35 8.93 11.35
C LEU A 135 -0.04 8.33 11.57
N GLY A 136 -0.43 8.19 12.83
CA GLY A 136 -1.68 7.55 13.22
C GLY A 136 -2.91 8.42 13.00
N HIS A 137 -2.81 9.73 13.22
CA HIS A 137 -3.96 10.64 13.26
C HIS A 137 -4.01 11.66 12.11
N GLY A 138 -3.03 11.67 11.20
CA GLY A 138 -3.01 12.66 10.11
C GLY A 138 -2.75 14.10 10.62
N SER A 139 -2.01 14.22 11.72
CA SER A 139 -1.79 15.46 12.47
C SER A 139 -0.76 16.42 11.83
N VAL A 140 -0.53 16.29 10.52
CA VAL A 140 0.52 17.02 9.81
C VAL A 140 -0.10 18.06 8.90
N ILE A 141 0.37 19.30 9.08
CA ILE A 141 -0.09 20.48 8.38
C ILE A 141 0.89 20.80 7.26
N PHE A 142 0.37 20.82 6.04
CA PHE A 142 1.11 21.23 4.85
C PHE A 142 0.64 22.60 4.37
N ARG A 143 1.58 23.32 3.74
CA ARG A 143 1.23 24.41 2.83
C ARG A 143 0.61 23.80 1.57
N ALA A 144 -0.55 24.29 1.16
CA ALA A 144 -1.06 24.02 -0.18
C ALA A 144 -0.08 24.60 -1.23
N PRO A 145 -0.08 24.08 -2.46
CA PRO A 145 0.84 24.56 -3.48
C PRO A 145 0.53 26.01 -3.81
N ALA A 146 1.53 26.89 -3.67
CA ALA A 146 1.51 28.15 -4.41
C ALA A 146 1.54 27.82 -5.91
N SER A 147 0.97 28.69 -6.75
CA SER A 147 0.90 28.57 -8.21
C SER A 147 2.24 28.24 -8.91
N VAL A 148 3.37 28.35 -8.20
CA VAL A 148 4.70 27.91 -8.62
C VAL A 148 5.03 26.55 -7.99
N THR A 149 4.88 25.48 -8.77
CA THR A 149 5.36 24.14 -8.42
C THR A 149 6.88 24.12 -8.43
N ASN A 150 7.53 24.55 -7.34
CA ASN A 150 8.94 24.25 -7.16
C ASN A 150 9.08 22.74 -6.90
N PRO A 151 9.66 21.95 -7.83
CA PRO A 151 9.74 20.49 -7.70
C PRO A 151 10.67 20.03 -6.57
N ARG A 152 11.29 20.97 -5.84
CA ARG A 152 12.05 20.70 -4.62
C ARG A 152 11.16 20.39 -3.42
N PHE A 153 9.94 20.91 -3.36
CA PHE A 153 9.07 20.81 -2.18
C PHE A 153 7.90 19.84 -2.40
N VAL A 154 7.62 19.04 -1.36
CA VAL A 154 6.39 18.24 -1.22
C VAL A 154 5.26 19.17 -0.77
N THR A 155 4.18 19.22 -1.54
CA THR A 155 2.96 19.97 -1.17
C THR A 155 1.78 19.02 -1.03
N ALA A 156 0.83 19.35 -0.16
CA ALA A 156 -0.40 18.57 -0.02
C ALA A 156 -1.47 19.04 -1.00
N ARG A 157 -2.33 18.11 -1.41
CA ARG A 157 -3.51 18.38 -2.22
C ARG A 157 -4.75 18.29 -1.33
N PRO A 158 -5.72 19.21 -1.43
CA PRO A 158 -7.02 19.03 -0.81
C PRO A 158 -7.70 17.76 -1.35
N ILE A 159 -8.18 16.89 -0.46
CA ILE A 159 -8.93 15.70 -0.85
C ILE A 159 -10.41 16.06 -0.90
N ALA A 160 -11.01 15.88 -2.06
CA ALA A 160 -12.45 16.05 -2.23
C ALA A 160 -13.22 14.82 -1.68
N PRO A 161 -14.50 15.00 -1.29
CA PRO A 161 -15.35 13.88 -0.90
C PRO A 161 -15.53 12.81 -1.99
N ILE A 162 -15.37 13.20 -3.25
CA ILE A 162 -15.39 12.32 -4.44
C ILE A 162 -13.96 12.09 -4.92
N ALA A 163 -13.65 10.84 -5.26
CA ALA A 163 -12.35 10.39 -5.72
C ALA A 163 -11.95 11.04 -7.05
N ASP A 164 -10.71 11.53 -7.14
CA ASP A 164 -10.15 11.99 -8.41
C ASP A 164 -9.63 10.80 -9.25
N LEU A 165 -10.51 10.24 -10.09
CA LEU A 165 -10.14 9.16 -11.02
C LEU A 165 -9.29 9.65 -12.21
N GLY A 166 -9.24 10.96 -12.45
CA GLY A 166 -8.33 11.57 -13.43
C GLY A 166 -6.87 11.41 -12.98
N LEU A 167 -6.59 11.67 -11.69
CA LEU A 167 -5.28 11.42 -11.08
C LEU A 167 -4.84 9.95 -11.23
N VAL A 168 -5.76 9.01 -11.04
CA VAL A 168 -5.48 7.57 -11.23
C VAL A 168 -5.09 7.28 -12.67
N SER A 169 -5.80 7.87 -13.63
CA SER A 169 -5.48 7.77 -15.06
C SER A 169 -4.09 8.32 -15.37
N ASP A 170 -3.72 9.45 -14.78
CA ASP A 170 -2.38 10.05 -14.94
C ASP A 170 -1.27 9.15 -14.42
N TRP A 171 -1.46 8.52 -13.25
CA TRP A 171 -0.48 7.56 -12.72
C TRP A 171 -0.33 6.32 -13.59
N ILE A 172 -1.45 5.79 -14.12
CA ILE A 172 -1.43 4.65 -15.04
C ILE A 172 -0.70 5.02 -16.33
N ALA A 173 -1.01 6.18 -16.91
CA ALA A 173 -0.38 6.68 -18.13
C ALA A 173 1.13 6.91 -17.93
N PHE A 174 1.53 7.52 -16.83
CA PHE A 174 2.94 7.71 -16.48
C PHE A 174 3.66 6.37 -16.33
N CYS A 175 3.05 5.42 -15.61
CA CYS A 175 3.59 4.08 -15.44
C CYS A 175 3.76 3.35 -16.79
N ALA A 176 2.74 3.41 -17.66
CA ALA A 176 2.79 2.81 -18.98
C ALA A 176 3.88 3.41 -19.87
N LYS A 177 4.13 4.72 -19.77
CA LYS A 177 5.16 5.42 -20.54
C LYS A 177 6.58 5.15 -20.03
N ASN A 178 6.78 5.05 -18.72
CA ASN A 178 8.13 5.12 -18.12
C ASN A 178 8.67 3.80 -17.57
N HIS A 179 7.83 2.81 -17.24
CA HIS A 179 8.29 1.61 -16.49
C HIS A 179 8.52 0.35 -17.35
N GLY A 180 8.29 0.45 -18.67
CA GLY A 180 8.64 -0.62 -19.61
C GLY A 180 8.12 -2.01 -19.21
N PRO A 181 8.86 -3.10 -19.49
CA PRO A 181 8.46 -4.48 -19.18
C PRO A 181 8.29 -4.80 -17.68
N GLY A 182 8.72 -3.91 -16.77
CA GLY A 182 8.53 -4.09 -15.33
C GLY A 182 7.09 -3.85 -14.88
N CYS A 183 6.30 -3.08 -15.65
CA CYS A 183 4.88 -2.81 -15.38
C CYS A 183 3.97 -3.01 -16.59
N LEU A 184 4.52 -3.19 -17.79
CA LEU A 184 3.78 -3.52 -19.01
C LEU A 184 3.75 -5.03 -19.24
N GLU A 185 2.82 -5.47 -20.09
CA GLU A 185 2.86 -6.82 -20.63
C GLU A 185 4.19 -6.99 -21.35
N THR A 186 4.95 -8.01 -20.98
CA THR A 186 6.04 -8.46 -21.84
C THR A 186 5.39 -8.89 -23.14
N LYS A 187 5.59 -8.14 -24.23
CA LYS A 187 5.45 -8.69 -25.58
C LYS A 187 6.28 -9.96 -25.54
N GLY A 188 5.60 -11.11 -25.54
CA GLY A 188 6.25 -12.39 -25.33
C GLY A 188 7.47 -12.46 -26.22
N GLY A 189 8.64 -12.76 -25.64
CA GLY A 189 9.79 -13.13 -26.44
C GLY A 189 9.30 -14.15 -27.47
N ARG A 190 9.58 -13.89 -28.75
CA ARG A 190 9.13 -14.69 -29.89
C ARG A 190 9.21 -16.18 -29.51
N GLY A 191 8.06 -16.83 -29.27
CA GLY A 191 7.99 -18.28 -29.02
C GLY A 191 7.34 -18.80 -27.73
N LYS A 192 7.01 -18.01 -26.70
CA LYS A 192 6.26 -18.56 -25.54
C LYS A 192 4.76 -18.63 -25.82
N ARG A 193 4.21 -19.84 -25.96
CA ARG A 193 2.75 -20.11 -25.99
C ARG A 193 2.08 -19.36 -24.83
N SER A 194 1.28 -18.36 -25.16
CA SER A 194 0.48 -17.60 -24.19
C SER A 194 -0.45 -18.56 -23.46
N LYS A 195 -0.36 -18.60 -22.12
CA LYS A 195 -1.19 -19.46 -21.29
C LYS A 195 -2.66 -19.04 -21.46
N THR A 196 -3.48 -19.94 -21.97
CA THR A 196 -4.94 -19.81 -22.01
C THR A 196 -5.52 -20.32 -20.70
N VAL A 197 -6.43 -19.58 -20.09
CA VAL A 197 -7.23 -20.06 -18.96
C VAL A 197 -8.58 -20.50 -19.52
N ALA A 198 -8.88 -21.80 -19.46
CA ALA A 198 -10.15 -22.33 -19.96
C ALA A 198 -11.31 -21.84 -19.08
N GLY A 199 -12.47 -21.53 -19.67
CA GLY A 199 -13.65 -21.03 -18.94
C GLY A 199 -13.49 -19.62 -18.38
N PHE A 200 -12.48 -18.85 -18.84
CA PHE A 200 -12.27 -17.49 -18.36
C PHE A 200 -13.41 -16.57 -18.78
N ARG A 201 -13.96 -15.84 -17.81
CA ARG A 201 -15.08 -14.92 -18.00
C ARG A 201 -14.75 -13.55 -17.44
N LEU A 202 -15.41 -12.54 -17.98
CA LEU A 202 -15.33 -11.16 -17.53
C LEU A 202 -16.73 -10.57 -17.44
N LEU A 203 -16.94 -9.68 -16.48
CA LEU A 203 -18.10 -8.80 -16.46
C LEU A 203 -17.89 -7.68 -17.48
N ASP A 204 -18.77 -7.59 -18.47
CA ASP A 204 -18.85 -6.46 -19.38
C ASP A 204 -19.60 -5.31 -18.69
N CYS A 205 -18.87 -4.24 -18.34
CA CYS A 205 -19.43 -3.10 -17.61
C CYS A 205 -20.60 -2.45 -18.38
N ALA A 206 -20.53 -2.41 -19.71
CA ALA A 206 -21.53 -1.74 -20.53
C ALA A 206 -22.86 -2.51 -20.56
N THR A 207 -22.81 -3.83 -20.68
CA THR A 207 -24.03 -4.67 -20.74
C THR A 207 -24.44 -5.22 -19.39
N ARG A 208 -23.57 -5.12 -18.37
CA ARG A 208 -23.70 -5.78 -17.05
C ARG A 208 -23.89 -7.29 -17.13
N LEU A 209 -23.26 -7.93 -18.12
CA LEU A 209 -23.33 -9.39 -18.32
C LEU A 209 -21.95 -10.01 -18.16
N VAL A 210 -21.90 -11.19 -17.53
CA VAL A 210 -20.70 -12.02 -17.50
C VAL A 210 -20.59 -12.75 -18.82
N VAL A 211 -19.51 -12.51 -19.55
CA VAL A 211 -19.25 -13.06 -20.89
C VAL A 211 -17.98 -13.88 -20.91
N GLU A 212 -17.94 -14.91 -21.75
CA GLU A 212 -16.68 -15.63 -22.02
C GLU A 212 -15.65 -14.70 -22.66
N ALA A 213 -14.42 -14.82 -22.18
CA ALA A 213 -13.35 -13.92 -22.53
C ALA A 213 -12.01 -14.64 -22.63
N SER A 214 -11.04 -13.94 -23.20
CA SER A 214 -9.63 -14.34 -23.13
C SER A 214 -8.92 -13.49 -22.10
N VAL A 215 -7.98 -14.08 -21.36
CA VAL A 215 -7.06 -13.36 -20.47
C VAL A 215 -6.18 -12.32 -21.18
N ARG A 216 -6.21 -12.28 -22.52
CA ARG A 216 -5.55 -11.23 -23.34
C ARG A 216 -6.38 -9.96 -23.48
N GLN A 217 -7.67 -9.99 -23.16
CA GLN A 217 -8.48 -8.79 -23.17
C GLN A 217 -7.97 -7.82 -22.11
N ARG A 218 -8.16 -6.52 -22.33
CA ARG A 218 -7.80 -5.50 -21.35
C ARG A 218 -8.92 -5.42 -20.31
N PHE A 219 -8.63 -5.88 -19.09
CA PHE A 219 -9.58 -5.86 -17.99
C PHE A 219 -8.96 -5.31 -16.70
N VAL A 220 -9.84 -4.89 -15.79
CA VAL A 220 -9.52 -4.56 -14.40
C VAL A 220 -9.89 -5.75 -13.52
N ALA A 221 -9.12 -6.05 -12.49
CA ALA A 221 -9.51 -7.04 -11.46
C ALA A 221 -10.02 -6.32 -10.20
N LEU A 222 -11.01 -6.88 -9.53
CA LEU A 222 -11.47 -6.41 -8.21
C LEU A 222 -11.00 -7.37 -7.12
N SER A 223 -10.36 -6.82 -6.09
CA SER A 223 -9.93 -7.52 -4.88
C SER A 223 -10.62 -6.89 -3.67
N TYR A 224 -11.50 -7.65 -3.02
CA TYR A 224 -12.40 -7.15 -1.97
C TYR A 224 -12.78 -8.25 -0.97
N VAL A 225 -13.38 -7.85 0.16
CA VAL A 225 -13.90 -8.80 1.16
C VAL A 225 -15.36 -9.14 0.85
N TRP A 226 -15.67 -10.43 0.66
CA TRP A 226 -17.03 -10.86 0.30
C TRP A 226 -18.07 -10.64 1.41
N GLY A 227 -17.64 -10.68 2.69
CA GLY A 227 -18.51 -10.76 3.88
C GLY A 227 -18.75 -12.20 4.35
N ALA A 228 -19.48 -12.40 5.45
CA ALA A 228 -19.80 -13.74 5.96
C ALA A 228 -20.75 -14.49 4.99
N PRO A 229 -20.51 -15.79 4.72
CA PRO A 229 -21.44 -16.61 3.95
C PRO A 229 -22.69 -16.87 4.79
N GLY A 230 -23.69 -16.01 4.68
CA GLY A 230 -24.92 -16.14 5.48
C GLY A 230 -25.84 -14.93 5.52
N GLY A 231 -25.49 -13.80 4.90
CA GLY A 231 -26.47 -12.75 4.64
C GLY A 231 -27.54 -13.31 3.71
N THR A 232 -28.73 -13.57 4.25
CA THR A 232 -29.93 -13.90 3.48
C THR A 232 -30.07 -12.87 2.38
N ALA A 233 -29.77 -13.27 1.15
CA ALA A 233 -30.14 -12.48 -0.01
C ALA A 233 -31.66 -12.45 -0.01
N ASP A 234 -32.24 -11.31 0.39
CA ASP A 234 -33.58 -10.97 -0.04
C ASP A 234 -33.64 -11.21 -1.54
N ALA A 235 -34.67 -11.88 -2.05
CA ALA A 235 -34.77 -12.20 -3.47
C ALA A 235 -34.71 -10.94 -4.38
N ALA A 236 -34.99 -9.75 -3.81
CA ALA A 236 -34.81 -8.45 -4.45
C ALA A 236 -33.35 -7.95 -4.52
N ALA A 237 -32.45 -8.46 -3.67
CA ALA A 237 -31.01 -8.19 -3.69
C ALA A 237 -30.27 -9.03 -4.75
N LEU A 238 -30.87 -10.11 -5.25
CA LEU A 238 -30.29 -10.97 -6.29
C LEU A 238 -30.22 -10.29 -7.68
N LEU A 239 -30.94 -9.19 -7.89
CA LEU A 239 -30.98 -8.46 -9.15
C LEU A 239 -29.98 -7.30 -9.25
N ARG A 240 -29.25 -6.99 -8.17
CA ARG A 240 -28.30 -5.87 -8.13
C ARG A 240 -26.94 -6.33 -7.66
N TRP A 241 -25.88 -5.82 -8.30
CA TRP A 241 -24.53 -6.12 -7.86
C TRP A 241 -24.28 -5.52 -6.46
N PRO A 242 -23.44 -6.15 -5.62
CA PRO A 242 -23.01 -5.52 -4.36
C PRO A 242 -22.40 -4.14 -4.63
N LYS A 243 -22.53 -3.21 -3.68
CA LYS A 243 -22.09 -1.82 -3.89
C LYS A 243 -20.62 -1.73 -4.33
N VAL A 244 -19.73 -2.54 -3.76
CA VAL A 244 -18.32 -2.56 -4.16
C VAL A 244 -18.12 -2.95 -5.63
N VAL A 245 -18.99 -3.80 -6.18
CA VAL A 245 -18.95 -4.22 -7.58
C VAL A 245 -19.51 -3.13 -8.47
N GLU A 246 -20.63 -2.48 -8.10
CA GLU A 246 -21.14 -1.31 -8.83
C GLU A 246 -20.11 -0.18 -8.89
N ASP A 247 -19.45 0.10 -7.76
CA ASP A 247 -18.39 1.12 -7.70
C ASP A 247 -17.19 0.72 -8.55
N ALA A 248 -16.80 -0.56 -8.54
CA ALA A 248 -15.72 -1.05 -9.38
C ALA A 248 -16.05 -0.98 -10.89
N ILE A 249 -17.32 -1.21 -11.27
CA ILE A 249 -17.81 -0.98 -12.65
C ILE A 249 -17.62 0.49 -13.01
N ALA A 250 -18.12 1.41 -12.17
CA ALA A 250 -18.02 2.85 -12.40
C ALA A 250 -16.56 3.33 -12.52
N VAL A 251 -15.67 2.85 -11.64
CA VAL A 251 -14.23 3.15 -11.73
C VAL A 251 -13.63 2.57 -13.01
N THR A 252 -14.00 1.35 -13.40
CA THR A 252 -13.50 0.72 -14.63
C THR A 252 -13.88 1.52 -15.88
N GLU A 253 -15.13 1.96 -15.96
CA GLU A 253 -15.63 2.80 -17.05
C GLU A 253 -14.96 4.18 -17.08
N ALA A 254 -14.80 4.82 -15.91
CA ALA A 254 -14.12 6.11 -15.79
C ALA A 254 -12.63 6.05 -16.20
N LEU A 255 -11.97 4.90 -16.04
CA LEU A 255 -10.61 4.64 -16.53
C LEU A 255 -10.56 4.28 -18.03
N GLY A 256 -11.69 4.29 -18.73
CA GLY A 256 -11.78 3.96 -20.17
C GLY A 256 -11.60 2.47 -20.47
N LEU A 257 -11.89 1.59 -19.52
CA LEU A 257 -11.86 0.14 -19.68
C LEU A 257 -13.29 -0.41 -19.69
N ARG A 258 -13.48 -1.56 -20.35
CA ARG A 258 -14.81 -2.18 -20.53
C ARG A 258 -15.06 -3.38 -19.62
N TYR A 259 -14.00 -4.12 -19.29
CA TYR A 259 -14.14 -5.42 -18.65
C TYR A 259 -13.60 -5.39 -17.23
N LEU A 260 -14.39 -5.98 -16.32
CA LEU A 260 -14.06 -6.18 -14.93
C LEU A 260 -14.04 -7.68 -14.61
N TRP A 261 -13.01 -8.13 -13.91
CA TRP A 261 -12.96 -9.48 -13.36
C TRP A 261 -13.29 -9.43 -11.87
N VAL A 262 -14.31 -10.18 -11.47
CA VAL A 262 -14.74 -10.31 -10.08
C VAL A 262 -14.77 -11.80 -9.74
N ASP A 263 -13.92 -12.22 -8.82
CA ASP A 263 -13.71 -13.62 -8.42
C ASP A 263 -15.01 -14.40 -8.18
N ARG A 264 -15.96 -13.83 -7.43
CA ARG A 264 -17.23 -14.47 -7.08
C ARG A 264 -18.14 -14.73 -8.29
N TYR A 265 -18.07 -13.88 -9.31
CA TYR A 265 -19.04 -13.88 -10.42
C TYR A 265 -18.46 -14.33 -11.76
N CYS A 266 -17.15 -14.16 -11.95
CA CYS A 266 -16.44 -14.63 -13.15
C CYS A 266 -15.97 -16.08 -13.02
N ILE A 267 -16.02 -16.66 -11.82
CA ILE A 267 -15.80 -18.09 -11.57
C ILE A 267 -17.16 -18.72 -11.27
N ASP A 268 -17.49 -19.80 -11.97
CA ASP A 268 -18.65 -20.64 -11.65
C ASP A 268 -18.41 -21.31 -10.30
N GLN A 269 -19.19 -20.89 -9.32
CA GLN A 269 -19.07 -21.36 -7.93
C GLN A 269 -19.68 -22.76 -7.73
N ASP A 270 -20.57 -23.18 -8.64
CA ASP A 270 -21.30 -24.44 -8.57
C ASP A 270 -20.53 -25.58 -9.26
N ASN A 271 -19.66 -25.24 -10.21
CA ASN A 271 -18.75 -26.19 -10.87
C ASN A 271 -17.41 -26.32 -10.14
N ALA A 272 -17.32 -27.30 -9.22
CA ALA A 272 -16.11 -27.53 -8.43
C ALA A 272 -14.82 -27.74 -9.26
N LYS A 273 -14.92 -28.41 -10.42
CA LYS A 273 -13.76 -28.68 -11.29
C LYS A 273 -13.25 -27.41 -11.95
N GLU A 274 -14.17 -26.61 -12.51
CA GLU A 274 -13.82 -25.34 -13.13
C GLU A 274 -13.33 -24.34 -12.09
N LYS A 275 -14.00 -24.26 -10.94
CA LYS A 275 -13.57 -23.43 -9.81
C LYS A 275 -12.15 -23.74 -9.41
N HIS A 276 -11.81 -25.02 -9.20
CA HIS A 276 -10.45 -25.42 -8.85
C HIS A 276 -9.44 -25.03 -9.95
N GLN A 277 -9.81 -25.20 -11.23
CA GLN A 277 -8.97 -24.79 -12.35
C GLN A 277 -8.76 -23.27 -12.38
N GLN A 278 -9.79 -22.45 -12.19
CA GLN A 278 -9.67 -20.98 -12.13
C GLN A 278 -8.82 -20.54 -10.95
N ILE A 279 -9.05 -21.11 -9.76
CA ILE A 279 -8.27 -20.82 -8.55
C ILE A 279 -6.78 -21.10 -8.79
N SER A 280 -6.45 -22.26 -9.38
CA SER A 280 -5.06 -22.58 -9.74
C SER A 280 -4.41 -21.59 -10.71
N ASN A 281 -5.23 -20.87 -11.50
CA ASN A 281 -4.81 -19.89 -12.49
C ASN A 281 -5.00 -18.42 -12.03
N MET A 282 -5.44 -18.15 -10.80
CA MET A 282 -5.62 -16.78 -10.27
C MET A 282 -4.35 -15.93 -10.42
N HIS A 283 -3.19 -16.56 -10.27
CA HIS A 283 -1.89 -15.91 -10.47
C HIS A 283 -1.72 -15.29 -11.87
N ILE A 284 -2.24 -15.95 -12.90
CA ILE A 284 -2.23 -15.46 -14.29
C ILE A 284 -3.21 -14.31 -14.41
N ILE A 285 -4.41 -14.44 -13.86
CA ILE A 285 -5.48 -13.44 -13.96
C ILE A 285 -5.00 -12.09 -13.39
N TYR A 286 -4.55 -12.06 -12.15
CA TYR A 286 -4.05 -10.82 -11.53
C TYR A 286 -2.78 -10.28 -12.21
N GLN A 287 -1.94 -11.16 -12.75
CA GLN A 287 -0.77 -10.74 -13.52
C GLN A 287 -1.17 -10.11 -14.88
N GLN A 288 -2.24 -10.56 -15.53
CA GLN A 288 -2.72 -10.04 -16.81
C GLN A 288 -3.67 -8.85 -16.69
N ALA A 289 -4.25 -8.60 -15.51
CA ALA A 289 -5.04 -7.40 -15.28
C ALA A 289 -4.23 -6.12 -15.60
N GLN A 290 -4.89 -5.12 -16.18
CA GLN A 290 -4.29 -3.80 -16.46
C GLN A 290 -4.03 -3.03 -15.15
N LEU A 291 -4.95 -3.23 -14.21
CA LEU A 291 -5.02 -2.65 -12.88
C LEU A 291 -5.83 -3.60 -11.99
N THR A 292 -5.49 -3.65 -10.71
CA THR A 292 -6.35 -4.24 -9.69
C THR A 292 -6.88 -3.14 -8.77
N ILE A 293 -8.21 -3.04 -8.68
CA ILE A 293 -8.90 -2.23 -7.68
C ILE A 293 -8.91 -3.02 -6.37
N VAL A 294 -8.43 -2.40 -5.29
CA VAL A 294 -8.44 -2.97 -3.96
C VAL A 294 -9.39 -2.16 -3.08
N ALA A 295 -10.43 -2.82 -2.59
CA ALA A 295 -11.32 -2.29 -1.57
C ALA A 295 -10.72 -2.59 -0.18
N ALA A 296 -9.89 -1.68 0.33
CA ALA A 296 -9.31 -1.80 1.66
C ALA A 296 -10.21 -1.19 2.76
N ALA A 297 -11.10 -0.27 2.36
CA ALA A 297 -12.13 0.28 3.21
C ALA A 297 -13.30 -0.71 3.42
N GLY A 298 -13.87 -0.71 4.63
CA GLY A 298 -14.96 -1.59 5.00
C GLY A 298 -14.59 -3.07 5.27
N SER A 299 -15.58 -3.81 5.75
CA SER A 299 -15.45 -5.23 6.15
C SER A 299 -16.30 -6.19 5.31
N ASP A 300 -17.12 -5.67 4.39
CA ASP A 300 -18.00 -6.47 3.53
C ASP A 300 -18.25 -5.83 2.15
N SER A 301 -18.91 -6.58 1.28
CA SER A 301 -19.15 -6.22 -0.12
C SER A 301 -20.20 -5.13 -0.36
N ASN A 302 -20.96 -4.77 0.67
CA ASN A 302 -21.96 -3.70 0.62
C ASN A 302 -21.42 -2.35 1.10
N TYR A 303 -20.18 -2.29 1.58
CA TYR A 303 -19.55 -1.05 2.04
C TYR A 303 -19.36 -0.02 0.90
N GLY A 304 -19.00 -0.49 -0.30
CA GLY A 304 -18.64 0.35 -1.45
C GLY A 304 -17.19 0.86 -1.42
N LEU A 305 -16.80 1.62 -2.43
CA LEU A 305 -15.51 2.29 -2.53
C LEU A 305 -15.65 3.76 -2.08
N PRO A 306 -14.93 4.20 -1.03
CA PRO A 306 -14.95 5.60 -0.60
C PRO A 306 -14.48 6.56 -1.71
N GLY A 307 -15.26 7.61 -1.94
CA GLY A 307 -15.09 8.57 -3.03
C GLY A 307 -15.81 8.16 -4.33
N VAL A 308 -16.52 7.04 -4.37
CA VAL A 308 -17.32 6.60 -5.53
C VAL A 308 -18.81 6.71 -5.20
N SER A 309 -19.46 5.66 -4.67
CA SER A 309 -20.84 5.76 -4.17
C SER A 309 -20.94 6.36 -2.77
N ARG A 310 -19.86 6.30 -1.99
CA ARG A 310 -19.79 6.82 -0.62
C ARG A 310 -18.90 8.04 -0.56
N LEU A 311 -19.42 9.15 -0.06
CA LEU A 311 -18.61 10.36 0.17
C LEU A 311 -17.58 10.13 1.28
N ARG A 312 -16.36 10.62 1.07
CA ARG A 312 -15.35 10.67 2.12
C ARG A 312 -15.58 11.86 3.05
N GLU A 313 -15.12 11.73 4.28
CA GLU A 313 -15.06 12.86 5.20
C GLU A 313 -14.08 13.91 4.69
N THR A 314 -14.52 15.17 4.68
CA THR A 314 -13.67 16.30 4.32
C THR A 314 -12.64 16.52 5.41
N LEU A 315 -11.36 16.53 5.04
CA LEU A 315 -10.29 16.84 5.98
C LEU A 315 -10.28 18.34 6.32
N PRO A 316 -9.92 18.71 7.56
CA PRO A 316 -9.79 20.11 7.95
C PRO A 316 -8.85 20.88 7.03
N SER A 317 -9.24 22.10 6.68
CA SER A 317 -8.40 23.07 5.97
C SER A 317 -8.73 24.49 6.44
N VAL A 318 -7.75 25.39 6.39
CA VAL A 318 -7.96 26.79 6.73
C VAL A 318 -7.00 27.69 5.95
N SER A 319 -7.53 28.79 5.41
CA SER A 319 -6.74 29.83 4.75
C SER A 319 -6.48 30.97 5.74
N VAL A 320 -5.23 31.20 6.13
CA VAL A 320 -4.83 32.24 7.09
C VAL A 320 -3.57 32.94 6.61
N SER A 321 -3.55 34.27 6.66
CA SER A 321 -2.37 35.09 6.32
C SER A 321 -1.79 34.80 4.92
N GLY A 322 -2.66 34.53 3.95
CA GLY A 322 -2.26 34.19 2.58
C GLY A 322 -1.69 32.78 2.40
N LEU A 323 -1.75 31.93 3.45
CA LEU A 323 -1.39 30.52 3.41
C LEU A 323 -2.64 29.65 3.50
N ASP A 324 -2.70 28.65 2.64
CA ASP A 324 -3.65 27.56 2.76
C ASP A 324 -3.00 26.41 3.53
N LEU A 325 -3.57 26.10 4.69
CA LEU A 325 -3.14 25.00 5.55
C LEU A 325 -4.05 23.81 5.34
N LEU A 326 -3.44 22.65 5.08
CA LEU A 326 -4.16 21.41 4.82
C LEU A 326 -3.75 20.35 5.84
N ALA A 327 -4.74 19.70 6.45
CA ALA A 327 -4.53 18.43 7.13
C ALA A 327 -4.29 17.32 6.11
N VAL A 328 -3.36 16.42 6.41
CA VAL A 328 -3.11 15.21 5.60
C VAL A 328 -3.81 14.04 6.26
N PRO A 329 -4.47 13.14 5.52
CA PRO A 329 -5.11 11.97 6.13
C PRO A 329 -4.10 11.06 6.83
N GLN A 330 -4.62 10.11 7.61
CA GLN A 330 -3.83 8.98 8.09
C GLN A 330 -3.06 8.35 6.92
N ASP A 331 -1.84 7.88 7.23
CA ASP A 331 -1.01 7.14 6.27
C ASP A 331 -1.80 5.98 5.64
N ALA A 332 -2.00 6.02 4.32
CA ALA A 332 -2.67 4.95 3.59
C ALA A 332 -2.00 3.59 3.82
N TYR A 333 -0.68 3.55 4.03
CA TYR A 333 0.04 2.33 4.37
C TYR A 333 -0.48 1.72 5.66
N LYS A 334 -0.66 2.54 6.70
CA LYS A 334 -1.20 2.12 7.99
C LYS A 334 -2.65 1.66 7.83
N SER A 335 -3.50 2.47 7.19
CA SER A 335 -4.92 2.14 6.99
C SER A 335 -5.10 0.82 6.24
N ILE A 336 -4.26 0.54 5.24
CA ILE A 336 -4.31 -0.72 4.49
C ILE A 336 -3.87 -1.89 5.38
N ARG A 337 -2.80 -1.78 6.17
CA ARG A 337 -2.34 -2.86 7.07
C ARG A 337 -3.35 -3.22 8.14
N GLU A 338 -4.12 -2.25 8.60
CA GLU A 338 -5.15 -2.40 9.63
C GLU A 338 -6.51 -2.86 9.04
N SER A 339 -6.62 -2.94 7.71
CA SER A 339 -7.87 -3.35 7.04
C SER A 339 -8.17 -4.85 7.15
N THR A 340 -9.45 -5.20 7.14
CA THR A 340 -9.91 -6.60 7.02
C THR A 340 -9.41 -7.25 5.73
N TRP A 341 -9.24 -6.47 4.66
CA TRP A 341 -8.67 -6.95 3.40
C TRP A 341 -7.25 -7.50 3.58
N TRP A 342 -6.41 -6.81 4.36
CA TRP A 342 -5.01 -7.19 4.56
C TRP A 342 -4.85 -8.50 5.32
N GLU A 343 -5.75 -8.78 6.26
CA GLU A 343 -5.69 -9.98 7.07
C GLU A 343 -5.94 -11.27 6.27
N ARG A 344 -6.54 -11.20 5.08
CA ARG A 344 -6.96 -12.40 4.33
C ARG A 344 -5.77 -13.03 3.58
N GLY A 345 -5.70 -14.37 3.60
CA GLY A 345 -4.64 -15.12 2.92
C GLY A 345 -4.67 -14.95 1.40
N TRP A 346 -5.85 -15.06 0.77
CA TRP A 346 -5.99 -14.92 -0.68
C TRP A 346 -5.56 -13.55 -1.20
N THR A 347 -5.88 -12.46 -0.50
CA THR A 347 -5.54 -11.09 -0.91
C THR A 347 -4.03 -10.84 -0.98
N TYR A 348 -3.22 -11.73 -0.37
CA TYR A 348 -1.76 -11.70 -0.48
C TYR A 348 -1.33 -11.91 -1.93
N GLN A 349 -1.87 -12.96 -2.56
CA GLN A 349 -1.60 -13.30 -3.95
C GLN A 349 -2.09 -12.20 -4.89
N GLU A 350 -3.29 -11.70 -4.64
CA GLU A 350 -3.94 -10.65 -5.43
C GLU A 350 -3.07 -9.38 -5.41
N GLY A 351 -2.62 -8.95 -4.24
CA GLY A 351 -1.75 -7.79 -4.08
C GLY A 351 -0.35 -7.96 -4.66
N VAL A 352 0.28 -9.12 -4.49
CA VAL A 352 1.66 -9.37 -4.97
C VAL A 352 1.74 -9.44 -6.49
N LEU A 353 0.81 -10.14 -7.12
CA LEU A 353 0.91 -10.45 -8.55
C LEU A 353 0.41 -9.31 -9.44
N SER A 354 -0.50 -8.47 -8.94
CA SER A 354 -1.08 -7.33 -9.65
C SER A 354 -0.05 -6.27 -10.01
N ARG A 355 0.19 -6.03 -11.31
CA ARG A 355 1.23 -5.11 -11.83
C ARG A 355 1.03 -3.65 -11.40
N ARG A 356 -0.23 -3.23 -11.31
CA ARG A 356 -0.68 -1.93 -10.83
C ARG A 356 -1.82 -2.15 -9.86
N ARG A 357 -1.84 -1.41 -8.77
CA ARG A 357 -2.90 -1.47 -7.76
C ARG A 357 -3.36 -0.07 -7.44
N VAL A 358 -4.66 0.09 -7.34
CA VAL A 358 -5.33 1.29 -6.85
C VAL A 358 -6.12 0.83 -5.65
N VAL A 359 -5.75 1.36 -4.49
CA VAL A 359 -6.31 0.98 -3.20
C VAL A 359 -7.16 2.12 -2.70
N PHE A 360 -8.44 1.85 -2.49
CA PHE A 360 -9.39 2.78 -1.89
C PHE A 360 -9.38 2.55 -0.38
N THR A 361 -8.84 3.52 0.37
CA THR A 361 -8.96 3.58 1.84
C THR A 361 -10.13 4.47 2.24
N GLU A 362 -10.42 4.60 3.53
CA GLU A 362 -11.48 5.48 4.03
C GLU A 362 -11.28 6.95 3.61
N HIS A 363 -10.03 7.40 3.52
CA HIS A 363 -9.72 8.82 3.38
C HIS A 363 -9.02 9.20 2.07
N GLN A 364 -8.38 8.26 1.37
CA GLN A 364 -7.62 8.59 0.15
C GLN A 364 -7.43 7.39 -0.79
N ILE A 365 -7.06 7.68 -2.03
CA ILE A 365 -6.56 6.70 -2.99
C ILE A 365 -5.05 6.54 -2.84
N TYR A 366 -4.62 5.29 -2.77
CA TYR A 366 -3.23 4.90 -2.86
C TYR A 366 -2.97 4.13 -4.16
N PHE A 367 -1.96 4.53 -4.92
CA PHE A 367 -1.52 3.83 -6.12
C PHE A 367 -0.17 3.18 -5.91
N GLU A 368 -0.01 1.96 -6.40
CA GLU A 368 1.28 1.27 -6.39
C GLU A 368 1.50 0.43 -7.64
N CYS A 369 2.64 0.63 -8.30
CA CYS A 369 3.15 -0.26 -9.34
C CYS A 369 4.60 -0.68 -9.03
N GLY A 370 5.23 -1.42 -9.94
CA GLY A 370 6.58 -1.97 -9.71
C GLY A 370 7.70 -0.96 -9.40
N ALA A 371 7.53 0.31 -9.78
CA ALA A 371 8.58 1.33 -9.65
C ALA A 371 8.09 2.71 -9.17
N MET A 372 6.83 2.81 -8.74
CA MET A 372 6.21 4.07 -8.31
C MET A 372 5.07 3.85 -7.33
N VAL A 373 5.01 4.71 -6.33
CA VAL A 373 3.89 4.90 -5.39
C VAL A 373 3.23 6.25 -5.64
N GLY A 374 1.92 6.34 -5.46
CA GLY A 374 1.15 7.58 -5.55
C GLY A 374 0.23 7.70 -4.35
N TYR A 375 0.14 8.89 -3.78
CA TYR A 375 -0.81 9.23 -2.72
C TYR A 375 -1.66 10.38 -3.23
N GLU A 376 -2.98 10.27 -3.11
CA GLU A 376 -3.90 11.33 -3.54
C GLU A 376 -3.70 12.63 -2.74
N CYS A 377 -3.28 12.51 -1.48
CA CYS A 377 -3.05 13.65 -0.60
C CYS A 377 -1.81 14.51 -0.96
N PHE A 378 -0.95 14.08 -1.89
CA PHE A 378 0.24 14.85 -2.27
C PHE A 378 0.19 15.33 -3.72
N GLN A 379 0.61 16.58 -3.90
CA GLN A 379 0.83 17.17 -5.20
C GLN A 379 2.32 17.19 -5.51
N LEU A 380 2.74 16.18 -6.27
CA LEU A 380 4.11 15.99 -6.74
C LEU A 380 4.07 15.47 -8.18
N PRO A 381 5.03 15.86 -9.05
CA PRO A 381 5.11 15.28 -10.37
C PRO A 381 5.36 13.76 -10.23
N PRO A 382 4.76 12.89 -11.05
CA PRO A 382 4.97 11.44 -10.94
C PRO A 382 6.45 11.02 -11.02
N SER A 383 7.29 11.80 -11.70
CA SER A 383 8.74 11.62 -11.73
C SER A 383 9.42 11.74 -10.37
N ALA A 384 8.81 12.44 -9.40
CA ALA A 384 9.31 12.54 -8.03
C ALA A 384 9.16 11.24 -7.25
N PHE A 385 8.20 10.39 -7.61
CA PHE A 385 7.97 9.07 -7.02
C PHE A 385 8.58 7.93 -7.84
N HIS A 386 9.11 8.24 -9.03
CA HIS A 386 9.74 7.26 -9.90
C HIS A 386 11.12 6.84 -9.37
N SER A 387 11.39 5.54 -9.36
CA SER A 387 12.73 5.00 -9.08
C SER A 387 13.19 4.08 -10.20
N PRO A 388 14.08 4.53 -11.10
CA PRO A 388 14.66 3.65 -12.11
C PRO A 388 15.40 2.46 -11.50
N SER A 389 15.98 2.62 -10.29
CA SER A 389 16.68 1.54 -9.58
C SER A 389 15.77 0.41 -9.09
N LEU A 390 14.45 0.64 -8.98
CA LEU A 390 13.48 -0.42 -8.69
C LEU A 390 13.14 -1.25 -9.94
N LEU A 391 13.44 -0.74 -11.15
CA LEU A 391 13.30 -1.52 -12.39
C LEU A 391 14.40 -2.59 -12.54
N ASN A 392 15.56 -2.37 -11.88
CA ASN A 392 16.71 -3.28 -11.87
C ASN A 392 16.77 -4.21 -10.64
N GLN A 393 15.89 -4.03 -9.65
CA GLN A 393 15.62 -5.09 -8.69
C GLN A 393 14.78 -6.12 -9.44
N GLU A 394 15.19 -7.39 -9.39
CA GLU A 394 14.52 -8.48 -10.11
C GLU A 394 13.00 -8.36 -10.04
N ARG A 395 12.31 -8.73 -11.14
CA ARG A 395 10.88 -8.54 -11.53
C ARG A 395 9.80 -8.69 -10.45
N PHE A 396 10.17 -9.07 -9.24
CA PHE A 396 9.33 -9.52 -8.16
C PHE A 396 9.60 -8.85 -6.81
N ILE A 397 10.68 -8.08 -6.68
CA ILE A 397 10.91 -7.16 -5.55
C ILE A 397 10.45 -5.76 -6.00
N ARG A 398 9.13 -5.56 -6.01
CA ARG A 398 8.50 -4.27 -6.35
C ARG A 398 8.66 -3.33 -5.18
N GLY A 399 9.03 -2.06 -5.34
CA GLY A 399 9.09 -1.11 -4.22
C GLY A 399 7.73 -0.46 -3.91
N GLY A 400 7.35 -0.34 -2.63
CA GLY A 400 6.05 0.19 -2.18
C GLY A 400 5.51 -0.47 -0.89
N LEU A 401 4.28 -0.15 -0.45
CA LEU A 401 3.61 -0.81 0.70
C LEU A 401 3.56 -2.32 0.53
N LEU A 402 3.30 -2.76 -0.70
CA LEU A 402 3.24 -4.15 -1.07
C LEU A 402 4.62 -4.75 -1.41
N SER A 403 5.72 -3.99 -1.21
CA SER A 403 7.10 -4.50 -1.14
C SER A 403 7.44 -5.11 0.21
N GLY A 404 6.73 -4.74 1.28
CA GLY A 404 6.89 -5.34 2.61
C GLY A 404 6.68 -6.86 2.60
N PHE A 405 6.03 -7.36 1.54
CA PHE A 405 5.83 -8.76 1.21
C PHE A 405 7.15 -9.51 0.94
N SER A 406 8.25 -8.79 0.69
CA SER A 406 9.63 -9.29 0.54
C SER A 406 10.53 -9.05 1.77
N GLY A 407 9.95 -8.64 2.91
CA GLY A 407 10.67 -8.65 4.20
C GLY A 407 11.72 -7.55 4.34
N VAL A 408 11.75 -6.61 3.39
CA VAL A 408 12.60 -5.41 3.48
C VAL A 408 11.89 -4.31 4.28
N GLU A 409 11.38 -4.67 5.46
CA GLU A 409 11.24 -3.69 6.55
C GLU A 409 12.64 -3.44 7.13
N SER A 410 13.36 -2.50 6.53
CA SER A 410 14.26 -1.58 7.22
C SER A 410 15.25 -2.12 8.27
N ARG A 411 15.67 -3.40 8.33
CA ARG A 411 17.01 -3.70 8.85
C ARG A 411 17.96 -2.97 7.90
N GLY A 412 18.65 -1.96 8.45
CA GLY A 412 19.15 -0.82 7.69
C GLY A 412 19.70 -1.18 6.32
N ALA A 413 19.48 -0.29 5.36
CA ALA A 413 20.23 -0.28 4.11
C ALA A 413 21.76 -0.20 4.31
N SER A 414 22.24 -0.22 5.55
CA SER A 414 23.63 -0.33 5.99
C SER A 414 24.06 -1.74 6.44
N SER A 415 23.16 -2.73 6.65
CA SER A 415 23.57 -4.11 7.00
C SER A 415 23.42 -5.11 5.86
N PHE A 416 22.70 -4.78 4.78
CA PHE A 416 22.82 -5.53 3.53
C PHE A 416 24.03 -4.99 2.77
N ARG A 417 25.23 -5.35 3.25
CA ARG A 417 26.46 -5.19 2.46
C ARG A 417 26.12 -5.65 1.05
N GLN A 418 26.50 -4.83 0.07
CA GLN A 418 26.68 -5.27 -1.31
C GLN A 418 27.61 -6.47 -1.29
N THR A 419 27.06 -7.67 -1.07
CA THR A 419 27.68 -8.88 -1.58
C THR A 419 27.45 -8.78 -3.08
N THR A 420 28.55 -8.62 -3.79
CA THR A 420 28.68 -8.58 -5.23
C THR A 420 28.29 -9.91 -5.90
N SER A 421 27.32 -10.65 -5.36
CA SER A 421 26.72 -11.81 -6.01
C SER A 421 25.33 -11.43 -6.53
N ALA A 422 25.20 -11.40 -7.85
CA ALA A 422 24.00 -11.03 -8.60
C ALA A 422 22.80 -11.99 -8.44
N HIS A 423 22.72 -12.76 -7.36
CA HIS A 423 21.58 -13.57 -6.98
C HIS A 423 21.37 -13.42 -5.47
N LYS A 424 20.27 -12.79 -5.05
CA LYS A 424 19.75 -13.04 -3.70
C LYS A 424 19.37 -14.52 -3.64
N ASP A 425 19.66 -15.20 -2.54
CA ASP A 425 19.31 -16.62 -2.41
C ASP A 425 17.80 -16.76 -2.65
N VAL A 426 17.40 -17.61 -3.60
CA VAL A 426 16.00 -17.91 -3.91
C VAL A 426 15.24 -18.30 -2.64
N ARG A 427 15.95 -18.92 -1.68
CA ARG A 427 15.41 -19.25 -0.35
C ARG A 427 15.02 -18.02 0.45
N ASP A 428 15.81 -16.95 0.45
CA ASP A 428 15.51 -15.74 1.22
C ASP A 428 14.24 -15.05 0.70
N VAL A 429 14.11 -14.99 -0.64
CA VAL A 429 12.93 -14.42 -1.29
C VAL A 429 11.69 -15.26 -0.99
N ALA A 430 11.80 -16.59 -1.14
CA ALA A 430 10.70 -17.50 -0.83
C ALA A 430 10.30 -17.46 0.65
N ALA A 431 11.27 -17.52 1.56
CA ALA A 431 11.05 -17.48 3.00
C ALA A 431 10.36 -16.18 3.42
N SER A 432 10.75 -15.05 2.83
CA SER A 432 10.04 -13.80 3.11
C SER A 432 8.59 -13.81 2.64
N HIS A 433 8.30 -14.42 1.49
CA HIS A 433 6.92 -14.53 1.02
C HIS A 433 6.09 -15.44 1.92
N ILE A 434 6.66 -16.59 2.32
CA ILE A 434 6.04 -17.54 3.25
C ILE A 434 5.74 -16.86 4.59
N ARG A 435 6.71 -16.16 5.18
CA ARG A 435 6.50 -15.45 6.45
C ARG A 435 5.33 -14.47 6.38
N ASN A 436 5.38 -13.55 5.41
CA ASN A 436 4.33 -12.52 5.28
C ASN A 436 2.95 -13.10 4.95
N TYR A 437 2.90 -14.21 4.23
CA TYR A 437 1.68 -14.95 3.96
C TYR A 437 1.15 -15.67 5.20
N SER A 438 2.02 -16.30 5.99
CA SER A 438 1.65 -17.10 7.17
C SER A 438 0.97 -16.30 8.28
N HIS A 439 1.25 -15.00 8.37
CA HIS A 439 0.56 -14.08 9.29
C HIS A 439 -0.90 -13.79 8.91
N ARG A 440 -1.37 -14.28 7.76
CA ARG A 440 -2.72 -14.02 7.27
C ARG A 440 -3.70 -15.13 7.65
N LYS A 441 -4.95 -14.74 7.78
CA LYS A 441 -6.09 -15.60 8.10
C LYS A 441 -6.64 -16.22 6.81
N LEU A 442 -6.70 -17.54 6.78
CA LEU A 442 -7.38 -18.29 5.73
C LEU A 442 -8.79 -18.66 6.18
N SER A 443 -9.75 -18.59 5.26
CA SER A 443 -11.12 -19.07 5.51
C SER A 443 -11.17 -20.59 5.60
N TYR A 444 -10.39 -21.28 4.75
CA TYR A 444 -10.24 -22.73 4.75
C TYR A 444 -8.75 -23.08 4.87
N ASN A 445 -8.40 -23.92 5.83
CA ASN A 445 -7.01 -24.34 6.05
C ASN A 445 -6.45 -25.11 4.83
N THR A 446 -7.32 -25.76 4.06
CA THR A 446 -6.97 -26.46 2.81
C THR A 446 -6.44 -25.53 1.72
N ASP A 447 -6.70 -24.22 1.81
CA ASP A 447 -6.20 -23.22 0.85
C ASP A 447 -4.75 -22.80 1.13
N VAL A 448 -4.14 -23.26 2.23
CA VAL A 448 -2.83 -22.80 2.71
C VAL A 448 -1.74 -22.89 1.64
N PHE A 449 -1.74 -23.94 0.82
CA PHE A 449 -0.78 -24.07 -0.27
C PHE A 449 -1.23 -23.36 -1.55
N ASN A 450 -2.51 -23.47 -1.91
CA ASN A 450 -3.04 -22.92 -3.17
C ASN A 450 -2.87 -21.39 -3.25
N ALA A 451 -3.11 -20.68 -2.14
CA ALA A 451 -3.03 -19.23 -2.11
C ALA A 451 -1.59 -18.69 -2.25
N ILE A 452 -0.56 -19.44 -1.83
CA ILE A 452 0.85 -19.02 -2.03
C ILE A 452 1.48 -19.61 -3.30
N GLN A 453 0.99 -20.76 -3.79
CA GLN A 453 1.56 -21.48 -4.93
C GLN A 453 1.66 -20.62 -6.19
N GLY A 454 0.68 -19.74 -6.42
CA GLY A 454 0.69 -18.81 -7.55
C GLY A 454 1.89 -17.85 -7.54
N ILE A 455 2.28 -17.39 -6.35
CA ILE A 455 3.45 -16.53 -6.16
C ILE A 455 4.71 -17.32 -6.45
N LEU A 456 4.90 -18.45 -5.77
CA LEU A 456 6.09 -19.31 -5.92
C LEU A 456 6.29 -19.72 -7.40
N THR A 457 5.21 -20.08 -8.08
CA THR A 457 5.22 -20.41 -9.52
C THR A 457 5.62 -19.22 -10.38
N SER A 458 5.09 -18.01 -10.09
CA SER A 458 5.47 -16.79 -10.81
C SER A 458 6.94 -16.42 -10.61
N LEU A 459 7.51 -16.74 -9.44
CA LEU A 459 8.91 -16.54 -9.10
C LEU A 459 9.83 -17.63 -9.65
N GLN A 460 9.28 -18.65 -10.32
CA GLN A 460 10.01 -19.85 -10.75
C GLN A 460 10.67 -20.60 -9.57
N ILE A 461 10.09 -20.49 -8.37
CA ILE A 461 10.58 -21.16 -7.17
C ILE A 461 9.94 -22.55 -7.13
N HIS A 462 10.79 -23.57 -7.13
CA HIS A 462 10.33 -24.94 -7.01
C HIS A 462 9.99 -25.25 -5.57
N THR A 463 8.84 -25.92 -5.36
CA THR A 463 8.46 -26.39 -4.04
C THR A 463 7.87 -27.79 -4.07
N VAL A 464 8.08 -28.56 -3.01
CA VAL A 464 7.37 -29.82 -2.75
C VAL A 464 6.52 -29.62 -1.52
N LEU A 465 5.20 -29.48 -1.72
CA LEU A 465 4.21 -29.25 -0.65
C LEU A 465 4.64 -28.16 0.35
N GLY A 466 5.15 -27.03 -0.15
CA GLY A 466 5.60 -25.89 0.66
C GLY A 466 7.11 -25.86 0.97
N ILE A 467 7.83 -26.98 0.83
CA ILE A 467 9.29 -27.00 1.03
C ILE A 467 9.98 -26.39 -0.17
N ILE A 468 10.80 -25.35 0.07
CA ILE A 468 11.51 -24.61 -0.98
C ILE A 468 12.71 -25.40 -1.48
N LEU A 469 12.79 -25.56 -2.80
CA LEU A 469 13.91 -26.17 -3.50
C LEU A 469 14.53 -25.13 -4.45
N PRO A 470 15.81 -24.75 -4.25
CA PRO A 470 16.54 -23.92 -5.20
C PRO A 470 16.68 -24.59 -6.58
N SER A 471 16.79 -25.92 -6.60
CA SER A 471 16.97 -26.72 -7.80
C SER A 471 15.68 -27.43 -8.23
N SER A 472 15.62 -27.88 -9.49
CA SER A 472 14.48 -28.64 -10.03
C SER A 472 14.17 -29.89 -9.17
N PRO A 473 12.89 -30.21 -8.89
CA PRO A 473 12.49 -31.38 -8.11
C PRO A 473 12.58 -32.70 -8.91
N ALA A 474 13.23 -32.69 -10.09
CA ALA A 474 13.40 -33.88 -10.92
C ALA A 474 14.08 -35.00 -10.12
N GLY A 475 13.55 -36.23 -10.23
CA GLY A 475 14.07 -37.38 -9.49
C GLY A 475 13.37 -37.69 -8.16
N LEU A 476 12.54 -36.79 -7.63
CA LEU A 476 11.87 -36.96 -6.32
C LEU A 476 10.54 -37.72 -6.38
N PHE A 477 9.96 -37.92 -7.56
CA PHE A 477 8.65 -38.55 -7.74
C PHE A 477 8.78 -40.01 -8.19
N PRO A 478 7.77 -40.86 -7.93
CA PRO A 478 7.82 -42.28 -8.28
C PRO A 478 8.05 -42.48 -9.78
N GLY A 479 9.02 -43.34 -10.15
CA GLY A 479 9.32 -43.70 -11.54
C GLY A 479 10.52 -42.99 -12.18
N SER A 480 11.23 -42.11 -11.45
CA SER A 480 12.48 -41.50 -11.90
C SER A 480 13.73 -42.20 -11.34
N SER A 481 14.86 -42.07 -12.05
CA SER A 481 16.19 -42.42 -11.54
C SER A 481 16.48 -41.71 -10.21
N THR A 482 17.45 -42.22 -9.44
CA THR A 482 17.89 -41.63 -8.17
C THR A 482 18.03 -40.11 -8.27
N PRO A 483 17.41 -39.33 -7.37
CA PRO A 483 17.45 -37.87 -7.45
C PRO A 483 18.91 -37.40 -7.33
N PRO A 484 19.30 -36.36 -8.10
CA PRO A 484 20.63 -35.78 -8.01
C PRO A 484 21.01 -35.47 -6.56
N ALA A 485 22.29 -35.61 -6.22
CA ALA A 485 22.78 -35.33 -4.87
C ALA A 485 22.47 -33.90 -4.41
N GLU A 486 22.41 -32.95 -5.33
CA GLU A 486 21.99 -31.57 -5.10
C GLU A 486 20.52 -31.47 -4.68
N THR A 487 19.59 -32.08 -5.42
CA THR A 487 18.16 -32.11 -5.07
C THR A 487 17.93 -32.74 -3.70
N ARG A 488 18.68 -33.79 -3.34
CA ARG A 488 18.60 -34.41 -2.00
C ARG A 488 19.09 -33.47 -0.90
N ARG A 489 20.23 -32.79 -1.11
CA ARG A 489 20.75 -31.79 -0.16
C ARG A 489 19.77 -30.62 0.01
N ASP A 490 19.19 -30.15 -1.08
CA ASP A 490 18.22 -29.06 -1.08
C ASP A 490 16.94 -29.43 -0.34
N LEU A 491 16.44 -30.65 -0.52
CA LEU A 491 15.30 -31.17 0.22
C LEU A 491 15.61 -31.25 1.72
N CYS A 492 16.75 -31.83 2.11
CA CYS A 492 17.15 -31.90 3.51
C CYS A 492 17.26 -30.50 4.13
N ALA A 493 17.90 -29.55 3.43
CA ALA A 493 18.01 -28.18 3.89
C ALA A 493 16.63 -27.53 4.04
N GLY A 494 15.74 -27.67 3.05
CA GLY A 494 14.38 -27.11 3.09
C GLY A 494 13.53 -27.69 4.24
N LEU A 495 13.67 -28.98 4.54
CA LEU A 495 12.96 -29.64 5.64
C LEU A 495 13.35 -29.11 7.03
N VAL A 496 14.57 -28.59 7.20
CA VAL A 496 15.08 -28.07 8.48
C VAL A 496 15.12 -26.53 8.55
N SER A 497 14.67 -25.83 7.50
CA SER A 497 14.81 -24.36 7.39
C SER A 497 13.52 -23.58 7.68
N TRP A 498 12.63 -24.13 8.52
CA TRP A 498 11.40 -23.45 8.94
C TRP A 498 11.08 -23.77 10.41
N TRP A 499 10.42 -22.84 11.09
CA TRP A 499 9.93 -23.01 12.45
C TRP A 499 8.68 -22.15 12.63
N HIS A 500 7.86 -22.42 13.64
CA HIS A 500 6.77 -21.51 13.99
C HIS A 500 7.22 -20.50 15.03
N GLU A 501 6.77 -19.25 14.89
CA GLU A 501 7.05 -18.21 15.90
C GLU A 501 6.35 -18.49 17.23
N SER A 502 5.23 -19.22 17.19
CA SER A 502 4.44 -19.60 18.38
C SER A 502 4.57 -21.10 18.65
N PRO A 503 4.69 -21.51 19.93
CA PRO A 503 4.75 -22.93 20.30
C PRO A 503 3.41 -23.67 20.12
N HIS A 504 2.31 -22.96 19.84
CA HIS A 504 0.95 -23.51 19.76
C HIS A 504 0.46 -23.76 18.32
N ALA A 505 1.33 -24.25 17.43
CA ALA A 505 0.94 -24.57 16.06
C ALA A 505 -0.10 -25.71 16.03
N ILE A 506 -1.19 -25.52 15.28
CA ILE A 506 -2.29 -26.49 15.18
C ILE A 506 -2.13 -27.32 13.90
N ARG A 507 -2.17 -28.65 14.02
CA ARG A 507 -2.01 -29.57 12.88
C ARG A 507 -3.18 -29.49 11.89
N ILE A 508 -2.88 -29.47 10.58
CA ILE A 508 -3.82 -29.51 9.46
C ILE A 508 -3.74 -30.89 8.77
N PRO A 509 -4.59 -31.88 9.12
CA PRO A 509 -4.42 -33.28 8.74
C PRO A 509 -4.23 -33.57 7.24
N GLU A 510 -4.78 -32.71 6.38
CA GLU A 510 -4.79 -32.84 4.92
C GLU A 510 -3.41 -32.69 4.27
N PHE A 511 -2.44 -32.10 4.97
CA PHE A 511 -1.07 -31.90 4.48
C PHE A 511 -0.04 -32.66 5.32
N PRO A 512 1.16 -32.97 4.82
CA PRO A 512 2.17 -33.69 5.61
C PRO A 512 2.71 -32.90 6.82
N SER A 513 3.02 -33.59 7.91
CA SER A 513 3.57 -32.99 9.14
C SER A 513 4.99 -32.45 8.99
N TRP A 514 5.76 -32.93 8.01
CA TRP A 514 7.13 -32.48 7.75
C TRP A 514 7.22 -31.16 6.98
N SER A 515 6.08 -30.56 6.63
CA SER A 515 6.02 -29.26 5.94
C SER A 515 5.25 -28.24 6.76
N TRP A 516 5.67 -26.97 6.68
CA TRP A 516 5.01 -25.85 7.35
C TRP A 516 3.54 -25.69 6.93
N VAL A 517 3.15 -26.09 5.71
CA VAL A 517 1.74 -26.06 5.26
C VAL A 517 0.86 -27.04 6.04
N GLY A 518 1.47 -28.01 6.73
CA GLY A 518 0.79 -28.94 7.63
C GLY A 518 0.38 -28.35 8.96
N TRP A 519 0.63 -27.07 9.20
CA TRP A 519 0.46 -26.45 10.50
C TRP A 519 -0.13 -25.06 10.35
N ARG A 520 -1.03 -24.70 11.26
CA ARG A 520 -1.58 -23.37 11.40
C ARG A 520 -0.72 -22.58 12.38
N GLY A 521 -0.19 -21.45 11.91
CA GLY A 521 0.61 -20.52 12.70
C GLY A 521 1.53 -19.70 11.80
N ASN A 522 2.17 -18.69 12.39
CA ASN A 522 3.17 -17.88 11.71
C ASN A 522 4.45 -18.70 11.54
N VAL A 523 5.06 -18.66 10.35
CA VAL A 523 6.24 -19.44 9.91
C VAL A 523 7.43 -18.53 9.67
#